data_AF-A0A1X1VST3-F1
#
_entry.id   AF-A0A1X1VST3-F1
#
_cell.length_a   1.000
_cell.length_b   1.000
_cell.length_c   1.000
_cell.angle_alpha   90.00
_cell.angle_beta   90.00
_cell.angle_gamma   90.00
#
_symmetry.space_group_name_H-M   'P 1'
#
loop_
_entity.id
_entity.type
_entity.pdbx_description
1 polymer ?
#
loop_
_entity_poly.entity_id
_entity_poly.type
_entity_poly.pdbx_seq_one_letter_code
_entity_poly.pdbx_strand_id
1 'polypeptide(L)'
;MISARARLARVIAVLSVGLIAAGCTAVVAGTARPTTGSKPRPIAGQKIKQVLLDEAALSRILDQPFKTEAQFPPLFGGRDELSYAYGPASPADCVGVVTVLARDAYRSAAVNDVAREIWWHASDSVRVISVAEGVVTLPTAADADALFAKFSQQWNQCDGTVVYLAGTTLSFADTISDVRVANSVLAATVSDQPSMPGSNPMPVARAIGLRVNCLVDVEVTFFGSESPSGRGTANVDTSAIDIAHAMMDTISQLS
;
A
#
# COMPACT_ATOMS: atom_id res chain seq x y z
N MET A 1 -36.80 -61.98 55.73
CA MET A 1 -35.98 -61.73 54.53
C MET A 1 -34.58 -61.34 55.00
N ILE A 2 -33.60 -62.23 54.73
CA ILE A 2 -32.14 -62.03 54.50
C ILE A 2 -31.45 -60.99 55.43
N SER A 3 -30.76 -61.38 56.52
CA SER A 3 -29.36 -61.89 56.60
C SER A 3 -28.31 -60.84 56.14
N ALA A 4 -27.16 -60.58 56.75
CA ALA A 4 -26.51 -60.89 58.01
C ALA A 4 -25.16 -60.12 58.03
N ARG A 5 -24.66 -59.84 59.25
CA ARG A 5 -23.24 -59.93 59.69
C ARG A 5 -22.17 -59.24 58.83
N ALA A 6 -21.62 -58.12 59.30
CA ALA A 6 -20.44 -58.02 60.18
C ALA A 6 -19.09 -58.18 59.47
N ARG A 7 -18.18 -57.22 59.69
CA ARG A 7 -16.80 -57.47 60.16
C ARG A 7 -16.07 -56.16 60.50
N LEU A 8 -15.58 -56.12 61.74
CA LEU A 8 -14.54 -55.24 62.27
C LEU A 8 -13.23 -55.39 61.48
N ALA A 9 -12.45 -54.30 61.39
CA ALA A 9 -11.05 -54.19 61.83
C ALA A 9 -10.46 -52.85 61.32
N ARG A 10 -10.11 -51.89 62.19
CA ARG A 10 -8.86 -51.72 62.95
C ARG A 10 -7.65 -51.18 62.13
N VAL A 11 -7.35 -49.91 62.40
CA VAL A 11 -6.04 -49.24 62.61
C VAL A 11 -5.10 -48.99 61.40
N ILE A 12 -4.68 -47.73 61.23
CA ILE A 12 -3.31 -47.18 61.39
C ILE A 12 -3.15 -45.92 60.52
N ALA A 13 -2.78 -44.83 61.19
CA ALA A 13 -2.40 -43.55 60.62
C ALA A 13 -1.06 -43.63 59.89
N VAL A 14 -0.94 -42.93 58.76
CA VAL A 14 0.36 -42.44 58.24
C VAL A 14 0.15 -41.04 57.65
N LEU A 15 0.72 -40.04 58.32
CA LEU A 15 0.94 -38.70 57.77
C LEU A 15 1.87 -38.80 56.55
N SER A 16 1.46 -38.23 55.42
CA SER A 16 2.34 -37.98 54.28
C SER A 16 2.30 -36.48 53.95
N VAL A 17 3.23 -35.75 54.53
CA VAL A 17 3.59 -34.38 54.14
C VAL A 17 4.42 -34.50 52.85
N GLY A 18 3.89 -33.99 51.74
CA GLY A 18 4.58 -33.93 50.46
C GLY A 18 4.64 -32.49 49.96
N LEU A 19 5.83 -31.88 50.08
CA LEU A 19 6.19 -30.57 49.53
C LEU A 19 5.79 -30.48 48.05
N ILE A 20 4.92 -29.53 47.70
CA ILE A 20 4.77 -29.09 46.31
C ILE A 20 5.86 -28.05 46.08
N ALA A 21 6.85 -28.41 45.29
CA ALA A 21 7.90 -27.51 44.83
C ALA A 21 7.27 -26.32 44.08
N ALA A 22 7.42 -25.11 44.61
CA ALA A 22 7.21 -23.90 43.87
C ALA A 22 8.27 -23.84 42.75
N GLY A 23 7.92 -24.33 41.57
CA GLY A 23 8.71 -24.12 40.38
C GLY A 23 8.68 -22.63 40.04
N CYS A 24 9.76 -21.92 40.37
CA CYS A 24 10.02 -20.59 39.84
C CYS A 24 10.20 -20.69 38.32
N THR A 25 9.12 -20.65 37.55
CA THR A 25 9.18 -20.31 36.14
C THR A 25 9.48 -18.81 36.07
N ALA A 26 10.76 -18.46 36.22
CA ALA A 26 11.23 -17.17 35.78
C ALA A 26 11.06 -17.14 34.26
N VAL A 27 9.91 -16.64 33.80
CA VAL A 27 9.76 -16.18 32.42
C VAL A 27 10.77 -15.05 32.30
N VAL A 28 11.91 -15.34 31.71
CA VAL A 28 12.81 -14.30 31.24
C VAL A 28 12.00 -13.57 30.19
N ALA A 29 11.41 -12.44 30.57
CA ALA A 29 10.85 -11.48 29.66
C ALA A 29 12.03 -10.91 28.85
N GLY A 30 12.47 -11.68 27.86
CA GLY A 30 13.42 -11.27 26.86
C GLY A 30 12.74 -10.19 26.05
N THR A 31 12.93 -8.95 26.45
CA THR A 31 12.66 -7.82 25.57
C THR A 31 13.70 -7.92 24.46
N ALA A 32 13.33 -8.55 23.35
CA ALA A 32 14.10 -8.49 22.12
C ALA A 32 14.12 -7.03 21.69
N ARG A 33 15.13 -6.30 22.18
CA ARG A 33 15.34 -4.90 21.84
C ARG A 33 15.98 -4.91 20.45
N PRO A 34 15.39 -4.24 19.44
CA PRO A 34 16.03 -4.10 18.15
C PRO A 34 17.44 -3.55 18.35
N THR A 35 18.44 -4.21 17.77
CA THR A 35 19.83 -3.76 17.88
C THR A 35 19.94 -2.39 17.22
N THR A 36 20.23 -1.36 18.02
CA THR A 36 20.48 -0.01 17.52
C THR A 36 21.72 -0.06 16.62
N GLY A 37 21.52 0.10 15.31
CA GLY A 37 22.61 0.17 14.32
C GLY A 37 22.61 -0.89 13.20
N SER A 38 21.64 -1.80 13.15
CA SER A 38 21.48 -2.66 11.97
C SER A 38 21.04 -1.81 10.76
N LYS A 39 21.78 -1.88 9.65
CA LYS A 39 21.34 -1.26 8.39
C LYS A 39 20.07 -1.99 7.91
N PRO A 40 19.02 -1.27 7.48
CA PRO A 40 17.83 -1.90 6.90
C PRO A 40 18.21 -2.86 5.77
N ARG A 41 17.65 -4.07 5.78
CA ARG A 41 17.94 -5.07 4.76
C ARG A 41 17.04 -4.85 3.54
N PRO A 42 17.57 -4.97 2.31
CA PRO A 42 16.73 -4.99 1.12
C PRO A 42 15.64 -6.07 1.19
N ILE A 43 14.44 -5.71 0.75
CA ILE A 43 13.30 -6.61 0.63
C ILE A 43 13.25 -7.14 -0.80
N ALA A 44 12.88 -8.42 -0.97
CA ALA A 44 12.76 -9.08 -2.26
C ALA A 44 11.71 -10.19 -2.22
N GLY A 45 11.21 -10.58 -3.41
CA GLY A 45 10.33 -11.72 -3.61
C GLY A 45 8.97 -11.60 -2.92
N GLN A 46 8.40 -12.73 -2.50
CA GLN A 46 7.01 -12.82 -2.00
C GLN A 46 6.70 -11.92 -0.79
N LYS A 47 7.71 -11.48 -0.03
CA LYS A 47 7.50 -10.55 1.10
C LYS A 47 6.92 -9.21 0.66
N ILE A 48 7.18 -8.79 -0.58
CA ILE A 48 6.75 -7.51 -1.12
C ILE A 48 5.23 -7.42 -1.21
N LYS A 49 4.53 -8.55 -1.38
CA LYS A 49 3.06 -8.58 -1.35
C LYS A 49 2.47 -8.08 -0.04
N GLN A 50 3.21 -8.16 1.07
CA GLN A 50 2.77 -7.65 2.37
C GLN A 50 2.83 -6.13 2.47
N VAL A 51 3.48 -5.45 1.51
CA VAL A 51 3.55 -3.98 1.45
C VAL A 51 2.24 -3.37 0.96
N LEU A 52 1.49 -4.09 0.11
CA LEU A 52 0.17 -3.68 -0.34
C LEU A 52 -0.80 -3.66 0.85
N LEU A 53 -1.70 -2.69 0.88
CA LEU A 53 -2.67 -2.54 1.95
C LEU A 53 -3.83 -3.51 1.71
N ASP A 54 -4.41 -4.02 2.80
CA ASP A 54 -5.68 -4.73 2.72
C ASP A 54 -6.87 -3.77 2.77
N GLU A 55 -8.06 -4.29 2.50
CA GLU A 55 -9.33 -3.55 2.54
C GLU A 55 -9.50 -2.80 3.87
N ALA A 56 -9.14 -3.43 4.99
CA ALA A 56 -9.36 -2.88 6.32
C ALA A 56 -8.43 -1.71 6.63
N ALA A 57 -7.17 -1.79 6.19
CA ALA A 57 -6.20 -0.72 6.28
C ALA A 57 -6.62 0.46 5.40
N LEU A 58 -6.96 0.22 4.13
CA LEU A 58 -7.35 1.27 3.20
C LEU A 58 -8.66 1.95 3.64
N SER A 59 -9.66 1.16 4.04
CA SER A 59 -10.93 1.70 4.54
C SER A 59 -10.77 2.55 5.79
N ARG A 60 -9.79 2.23 6.64
CA ARG A 60 -9.47 3.03 7.83
C ARG A 60 -8.80 4.36 7.47
N ILE A 61 -7.89 4.36 6.49
CA ILE A 61 -7.18 5.57 6.05
C ILE A 61 -8.17 6.57 5.41
N LEU A 62 -9.09 6.09 4.58
CA LEU A 62 -9.98 6.95 3.79
C LEU A 62 -11.40 7.08 4.34
N ASP A 63 -11.72 6.38 5.43
CA ASP A 63 -13.06 6.29 6.05
C ASP A 63 -14.20 5.91 5.07
N GLN A 64 -13.91 5.03 4.13
CA GLN A 64 -14.91 4.50 3.19
C GLN A 64 -14.63 3.03 2.84
N PRO A 65 -15.66 2.23 2.51
CA PRO A 65 -15.48 0.83 2.17
C PRO A 65 -14.99 0.64 0.74
N PHE A 66 -14.15 -0.39 0.55
CA PHE A 66 -13.60 -0.78 -0.74
C PHE A 66 -13.89 -2.25 -1.07
N LYS A 67 -13.77 -2.60 -2.34
CA LYS A 67 -13.83 -3.97 -2.86
C LYS A 67 -12.82 -4.14 -4.00
N THR A 68 -12.43 -5.37 -4.25
CA THR A 68 -11.70 -5.74 -5.46
C THR A 68 -12.67 -6.11 -6.57
N GLU A 69 -12.20 -6.01 -7.81
CA GLU A 69 -12.97 -6.39 -8.99
C GLU A 69 -12.27 -7.57 -9.69
N ALA A 70 -13.03 -8.61 -10.03
CA ALA A 70 -12.44 -9.86 -10.54
C ALA A 70 -11.67 -9.69 -11.85
N GLN A 71 -12.02 -8.68 -12.66
CA GLN A 71 -11.30 -8.33 -13.89
C GLN A 71 -9.92 -7.69 -13.66
N PHE A 72 -9.62 -7.23 -12.44
CA PHE A 72 -8.35 -6.60 -12.07
C PHE A 72 -7.74 -7.33 -10.86
N PRO A 73 -7.33 -8.60 -11.01
CA PRO A 73 -6.76 -9.36 -9.92
C PRO A 73 -5.43 -8.74 -9.46
N PRO A 74 -5.02 -8.98 -8.20
CA PRO A 74 -3.73 -8.55 -7.70
C PRO A 74 -2.59 -9.12 -8.54
N LEU A 75 -1.58 -8.30 -8.82
CA LEU A 75 -0.43 -8.70 -9.62
C LEU A 75 0.81 -8.82 -8.74
N PHE A 76 1.65 -9.81 -9.07
CA PHE A 76 2.98 -9.97 -8.50
C PHE A 76 3.89 -10.65 -9.53
N GLY A 77 5.07 -10.08 -9.75
CA GLY A 77 6.03 -10.61 -10.69
C GLY A 77 7.23 -9.68 -10.86
N GLY A 78 7.87 -9.73 -12.01
CA GLY A 78 9.00 -8.85 -12.34
C GLY A 78 8.56 -7.61 -13.12
N ARG A 79 9.50 -7.02 -13.85
CA ARG A 79 9.28 -5.83 -14.70
C ARG A 79 8.11 -5.94 -15.70
N ASP A 80 7.72 -7.15 -16.08
CA ASP A 80 6.61 -7.34 -17.02
C ASP A 80 5.23 -7.03 -16.43
N GLU A 81 5.12 -6.94 -15.10
CA GLU A 81 3.90 -6.52 -14.40
C GLU A 81 3.75 -4.99 -14.28
N LEU A 82 4.72 -4.21 -14.77
CA LEU A 82 4.59 -2.75 -14.86
C LEU A 82 3.45 -2.37 -15.83
N SER A 83 2.69 -1.35 -15.46
CA SER A 83 1.51 -0.92 -16.19
C SER A 83 1.88 -0.28 -17.52
N TYR A 84 1.13 -0.63 -18.57
CA TYR A 84 1.06 0.21 -19.76
C TYR A 84 0.14 1.39 -19.46
N ALA A 85 0.48 2.56 -19.97
CA ALA A 85 -0.47 3.68 -19.99
C ALA A 85 -1.72 3.27 -20.79
N TYR A 86 -2.83 3.96 -20.53
CA TYR A 86 -4.11 3.70 -21.18
C TYR A 86 -4.04 3.70 -22.72
N GLY A 87 -3.13 4.51 -23.28
CA GLY A 87 -2.78 4.52 -24.70
C GLY A 87 -1.48 5.30 -24.92
N PRO A 88 -1.10 5.59 -26.18
CA PRO A 88 0.02 6.49 -26.47
C PRO A 88 -0.12 7.80 -25.71
N ALA A 89 0.94 8.17 -24.98
CA ALA A 89 0.99 9.35 -24.13
C ALA A 89 1.86 10.45 -24.75
N SER A 90 1.41 11.70 -24.67
CA SER A 90 2.17 12.87 -25.11
C SER A 90 1.99 14.06 -24.16
N PRO A 91 3.08 14.64 -23.59
CA PRO A 91 4.47 14.24 -23.75
C PRO A 91 4.78 12.90 -23.07
N ALA A 92 5.55 12.03 -23.75
CA ALA A 92 5.88 10.71 -23.22
C ALA A 92 6.67 10.76 -21.91
N ASP A 93 7.48 11.81 -21.70
CA ASP A 93 8.25 11.99 -20.48
C ASP A 93 7.38 12.32 -19.26
N CYS A 94 6.09 12.62 -19.41
CA CYS A 94 5.18 12.88 -18.30
C CYS A 94 4.25 11.71 -17.95
N VAL A 95 4.36 10.59 -18.68
CA VAL A 95 3.48 9.43 -18.48
C VAL A 95 3.57 8.83 -17.07
N GLY A 96 4.73 8.92 -16.42
CA GLY A 96 4.91 8.43 -15.05
C GLY A 96 4.11 9.21 -14.00
N VAL A 97 3.71 10.45 -14.30
CA VAL A 97 2.87 11.25 -13.39
C VAL A 97 1.42 10.77 -13.44
N VAL A 98 0.92 10.40 -14.63
CA VAL A 98 -0.51 10.08 -14.87
C VAL A 98 -0.79 8.57 -14.95
N THR A 99 0.17 7.73 -14.60
CA THR A 99 0.00 6.27 -14.64
C THR A 99 0.81 5.61 -13.53
N VAL A 100 0.13 4.90 -12.61
CA VAL A 100 0.75 4.05 -11.59
C VAL A 100 1.60 2.98 -12.24
N LEU A 101 2.86 2.85 -11.79
CA LEU A 101 3.82 1.85 -12.24
C LEU A 101 4.07 1.90 -13.76
N ALA A 102 4.02 3.10 -14.37
CA ALA A 102 4.18 3.29 -15.81
C ALA A 102 5.48 2.65 -16.34
N ARG A 103 5.36 1.60 -17.15
CA ARG A 103 6.48 0.81 -17.68
C ARG A 103 7.59 1.67 -18.30
N ASP A 104 7.20 2.69 -19.06
CA ASP A 104 8.13 3.59 -19.73
C ASP A 104 8.91 4.50 -18.77
N ALA A 105 8.31 4.90 -17.64
CA ALA A 105 9.00 5.67 -16.60
C ALA A 105 10.11 4.84 -15.94
N TYR A 106 9.88 3.54 -15.74
CA TYR A 106 10.83 2.60 -15.13
C TYR A 106 11.82 1.99 -16.13
N ARG A 107 11.80 2.38 -17.41
CA ARG A 107 12.59 1.73 -18.47
C ARG A 107 14.09 1.63 -18.18
N SER A 108 14.67 2.61 -17.48
CA SER A 108 16.09 2.63 -17.12
C SER A 108 16.43 1.94 -15.80
N ALA A 109 15.44 1.44 -15.06
CA ALA A 109 15.62 0.86 -13.75
C ALA A 109 15.74 -0.67 -13.81
N ALA A 110 16.61 -1.23 -12.96
CA ALA A 110 16.75 -2.67 -12.77
C ALA A 110 15.66 -3.19 -11.81
N VAL A 111 14.40 -3.19 -12.26
CA VAL A 111 13.26 -3.67 -11.46
C VAL A 111 13.39 -5.17 -11.20
N ASN A 112 13.39 -5.56 -9.93
CA ASN A 112 13.43 -6.97 -9.50
C ASN A 112 12.03 -7.55 -9.38
N ASP A 113 11.21 -6.95 -8.52
CA ASP A 113 9.85 -7.39 -8.27
C ASP A 113 8.89 -6.19 -8.34
N VAL A 114 7.65 -6.48 -8.71
CA VAL A 114 6.51 -5.56 -8.77
C VAL A 114 5.34 -6.25 -8.11
N ALA A 115 4.59 -5.53 -7.28
CA ALA A 115 3.28 -5.95 -6.80
C ALA A 115 2.28 -4.81 -6.96
N ARG A 116 1.03 -5.11 -7.32
CA ARG A 116 -0.03 -4.10 -7.48
C ARG A 116 -1.39 -4.63 -7.04
N GLU A 117 -2.18 -3.77 -6.41
CA GLU A 117 -3.60 -3.99 -6.15
C GLU A 117 -4.42 -2.79 -6.65
N ILE A 118 -5.68 -3.02 -7.03
CA ILE A 118 -6.65 -1.97 -7.34
C ILE A 118 -7.91 -2.21 -6.52
N TRP A 119 -8.32 -1.18 -5.81
CA TRP A 119 -9.50 -1.12 -4.98
C TRP A 119 -10.54 -0.19 -5.59
N TRP A 120 -11.81 -0.57 -5.54
CA TRP A 120 -12.94 0.22 -6.01
C TRP A 120 -13.89 0.51 -4.85
N HIS A 121 -14.61 1.62 -4.94
CA HIS A 121 -15.65 1.92 -3.96
C HIS A 121 -16.69 0.80 -3.84
N ALA A 122 -17.12 0.51 -2.62
CA ALA A 122 -18.16 -0.48 -2.34
C ALA A 122 -19.53 0.15 -2.02
N SER A 123 -19.68 1.48 -2.13
CA SER A 123 -20.91 2.21 -1.85
C SER A 123 -21.08 3.42 -2.78
N ASP A 124 -22.32 3.78 -3.11
CA ASP A 124 -22.65 4.82 -4.09
C ASP A 124 -22.51 6.26 -3.55
N SER A 125 -22.31 6.44 -2.26
CA SER A 125 -22.23 7.77 -1.61
C SER A 125 -20.89 7.95 -0.89
N VAL A 126 -19.80 7.90 -1.64
CA VAL A 126 -18.42 8.05 -1.13
C VAL A 126 -17.62 9.05 -1.97
N ARG A 127 -16.42 9.42 -1.51
CA ARG A 127 -15.56 10.43 -2.17
C ARG A 127 -14.63 9.84 -3.23
N VAL A 128 -14.05 8.67 -2.94
CA VAL A 128 -13.03 8.02 -3.79
C VAL A 128 -13.70 6.96 -4.65
N ILE A 129 -13.42 7.00 -5.96
CA ILE A 129 -13.82 6.00 -6.96
C ILE A 129 -12.96 4.75 -6.82
N SER A 130 -11.64 4.94 -6.83
CA SER A 130 -10.67 3.86 -6.83
C SER A 130 -9.35 4.27 -6.21
N VAL A 131 -8.61 3.26 -5.76
CA VAL A 131 -7.21 3.37 -5.34
C VAL A 131 -6.41 2.32 -6.08
N ALA A 132 -5.36 2.73 -6.78
CA ALA A 132 -4.35 1.84 -7.32
C ALA A 132 -3.06 2.02 -6.52
N GLU A 133 -2.56 0.94 -5.94
CA GLU A 133 -1.33 0.95 -5.16
C GLU A 133 -0.38 -0.11 -5.68
N GLY A 134 0.89 0.24 -5.70
CA GLY A 134 1.94 -0.61 -6.21
C GLY A 134 3.25 -0.43 -5.47
N VAL A 135 4.09 -1.44 -5.57
CA VAL A 135 5.45 -1.40 -5.03
C VAL A 135 6.42 -2.03 -6.01
N VAL A 136 7.58 -1.42 -6.16
CA VAL A 136 8.69 -1.88 -7.00
C VAL A 136 9.92 -2.04 -6.13
N THR A 137 10.64 -3.16 -6.26
CA THR A 137 11.96 -3.33 -5.65
C THR A 137 13.08 -3.14 -6.66
N LEU A 138 14.12 -2.49 -6.18
CA LEU A 138 15.38 -2.27 -6.87
C LEU A 138 16.49 -3.12 -6.21
N PRO A 139 17.65 -3.31 -6.85
CA PRO A 139 18.71 -4.17 -6.32
C PRO A 139 19.25 -3.67 -4.98
N THR A 140 19.35 -2.35 -4.82
CA THR A 140 19.86 -1.71 -3.61
C THR A 140 19.03 -0.49 -3.21
N ALA A 141 19.21 -0.02 -1.98
CA ALA A 141 18.64 1.25 -1.53
C ALA A 141 19.14 2.44 -2.36
N ALA A 142 20.43 2.44 -2.74
CA ALA A 142 21.00 3.50 -3.57
C ALA A 142 20.36 3.57 -4.97
N ASP A 143 19.98 2.42 -5.54
CA ASP A 143 19.26 2.39 -6.82
C ASP A 143 17.85 2.99 -6.69
N ALA A 144 17.16 2.71 -5.57
CA ALA A 144 15.85 3.30 -5.27
C ALA A 144 15.96 4.81 -5.03
N ASP A 145 16.95 5.26 -4.25
CA ASP A 145 17.23 6.68 -4.02
C ASP A 145 17.49 7.43 -5.34
N ALA A 146 18.32 6.85 -6.21
CA ALA A 146 18.63 7.44 -7.51
C ALA A 146 17.40 7.52 -8.42
N LEU A 147 16.57 6.48 -8.44
CA LEU A 147 15.35 6.47 -9.24
C LEU A 147 14.30 7.46 -8.70
N PHE A 148 14.15 7.56 -7.38
CA PHE A 148 13.27 8.54 -6.73
C PHE A 148 13.70 9.98 -7.06
N ALA A 149 15.00 10.28 -7.00
CA ALA A 149 15.52 11.59 -7.36
C ALA A 149 15.25 11.93 -8.83
N LYS A 150 15.41 10.94 -9.73
CA LYS A 150 15.07 11.09 -11.16
C LYS A 150 13.59 11.38 -11.35
N PHE A 151 12.70 10.61 -10.72
CA PHE A 151 11.25 10.85 -10.79
C PHE A 151 10.88 12.21 -10.23
N SER A 152 11.49 12.62 -9.12
CA SER A 152 11.25 13.94 -8.53
C SER A 152 11.59 15.07 -9.51
N GLN A 153 12.74 14.98 -10.18
CA GLN A 153 13.11 15.96 -11.22
C GLN A 153 12.15 15.93 -12.41
N GLN A 154 11.81 14.73 -12.88
CA GLN A 154 10.94 14.53 -14.04
C GLN A 154 9.52 15.05 -13.79
N TRP A 155 8.92 14.72 -12.64
CA TRP A 155 7.60 15.19 -12.26
C TRP A 155 7.59 16.71 -12.12
N ASN A 156 8.62 17.31 -11.52
CA ASN A 156 8.71 18.76 -11.40
C ASN A 156 8.79 19.47 -12.77
N GLN A 157 9.34 18.81 -13.79
CA GLN A 157 9.34 19.34 -15.17
C GLN A 157 7.98 19.20 -15.87
N CYS A 158 7.13 18.30 -15.39
CA CYS A 158 5.79 18.05 -15.90
C CYS A 158 4.71 18.89 -15.19
N ASP A 159 5.05 19.63 -14.14
CA ASP A 159 4.08 20.47 -13.42
C ASP A 159 3.47 21.54 -14.36
N GLY A 160 2.14 21.65 -14.33
CA GLY A 160 1.37 22.49 -15.25
C GLY A 160 1.24 21.95 -16.69
N THR A 161 1.74 20.75 -16.98
CA THR A 161 1.65 20.13 -18.30
C THR A 161 0.35 19.34 -18.47
N VAL A 162 -0.22 19.37 -19.69
CA VAL A 162 -1.31 18.48 -20.09
C VAL A 162 -0.72 17.25 -20.81
N VAL A 163 -1.07 16.06 -20.33
CA VAL A 163 -0.73 14.78 -20.95
C VAL A 163 -1.94 14.24 -21.69
N TYR A 164 -1.79 14.06 -23.00
CA TYR A 164 -2.82 13.44 -23.83
C TYR A 164 -2.63 11.93 -23.88
N LEU A 165 -3.64 11.17 -23.47
CA LEU A 165 -3.68 9.71 -23.54
C LEU A 165 -4.67 9.29 -24.63
N ALA A 166 -4.15 8.79 -25.74
CA ALA A 166 -4.96 8.40 -26.90
C ALA A 166 -5.49 6.96 -26.76
N GLY A 167 -6.70 6.80 -26.23
CA GLY A 167 -7.36 5.49 -26.21
C GLY A 167 -8.23 5.23 -27.43
N THR A 168 -8.65 3.98 -27.58
CA THR A 168 -9.45 3.51 -28.73
C THR A 168 -10.93 3.88 -28.63
N THR A 169 -11.48 3.89 -27.42
CA THR A 169 -12.90 4.19 -27.15
C THR A 169 -13.06 5.58 -26.51
N LEU A 170 -12.15 5.93 -25.61
CA LEU A 170 -12.11 7.17 -24.88
C LEU A 170 -10.68 7.71 -24.98
N SER A 171 -10.47 9.01 -24.93
CA SER A 171 -9.15 9.61 -24.74
C SER A 171 -9.20 10.51 -23.52
N PHE A 172 -8.03 10.85 -22.98
CA PHE A 172 -7.91 11.70 -21.81
C PHE A 172 -6.94 12.85 -22.04
N ALA A 173 -7.19 13.97 -21.36
CA ALA A 173 -6.35 15.16 -21.37
C ALA A 173 -6.02 15.55 -19.92
N ASP A 174 -5.02 14.88 -19.37
CA ASP A 174 -4.73 14.91 -17.94
C ASP A 174 -3.87 16.12 -17.61
N THR A 175 -4.36 17.01 -16.77
CA THR A 175 -3.61 18.20 -16.35
C THR A 175 -2.88 17.91 -15.05
N ILE A 176 -1.56 18.05 -15.05
CA ILE A 176 -0.71 17.87 -13.87
C ILE A 176 -0.59 19.19 -13.10
N SER A 177 -0.73 19.14 -11.78
CA SER A 177 -0.50 20.28 -10.89
C SER A 177 0.12 19.87 -9.56
N ASP A 178 0.55 20.86 -8.78
CA ASP A 178 0.91 20.75 -7.37
C ASP A 178 1.99 19.70 -7.08
N VAL A 179 2.98 19.59 -7.98
CA VAL A 179 4.10 18.67 -7.81
C VAL A 179 4.95 19.11 -6.62
N ARG A 180 5.17 18.19 -5.68
CA ARG A 180 5.86 18.49 -4.42
C ARG A 180 6.63 17.28 -3.91
N VAL A 181 7.73 17.53 -3.20
CA VAL A 181 8.51 16.49 -2.53
C VAL A 181 8.69 16.85 -1.06
N ALA A 182 8.30 15.94 -0.17
CA ALA A 182 8.50 16.07 1.26
C ALA A 182 8.56 14.68 1.91
N ASN A 183 9.38 14.53 2.96
CA ASN A 183 9.41 13.31 3.79
C ASN A 183 9.57 11.99 2.99
N SER A 184 10.44 11.99 1.97
CA SER A 184 10.64 10.85 1.06
C SER A 184 9.39 10.43 0.28
N VAL A 185 8.46 11.36 0.07
CA VAL A 185 7.29 11.21 -0.78
C VAL A 185 7.29 12.33 -1.83
N LEU A 186 7.20 11.94 -3.10
CA LEU A 186 6.92 12.78 -4.25
C LEU A 186 5.43 12.70 -4.51
N ALA A 187 4.73 13.83 -4.60
CA ALA A 187 3.29 13.86 -4.83
C ALA A 187 2.91 14.87 -5.91
N ALA A 188 1.76 14.65 -6.53
CA ALA A 188 1.16 15.54 -7.53
C ALA A 188 -0.36 15.41 -7.48
N THR A 189 -1.05 16.40 -8.03
CA THR A 189 -2.46 16.34 -8.34
C THR A 189 -2.61 16.21 -9.86
N VAL A 190 -3.53 15.37 -10.31
CA VAL A 190 -3.87 15.22 -11.72
C VAL A 190 -5.36 15.47 -11.87
N SER A 191 -5.74 16.31 -12.83
CA SER A 191 -7.12 16.48 -13.26
C SER A 191 -7.32 15.65 -14.52
N ASP A 192 -7.89 14.45 -14.36
CA ASP A 192 -8.20 13.52 -15.43
C ASP A 192 -9.45 14.00 -16.18
N GLN A 193 -9.31 14.39 -17.45
CA GLN A 193 -10.41 14.90 -18.27
C GLN A 193 -10.73 13.91 -19.40
N PRO A 194 -11.85 13.19 -19.32
CA PRO A 194 -12.34 12.35 -20.42
C PRO A 194 -12.69 13.18 -21.65
N SER A 195 -12.43 12.65 -22.85
CA SER A 195 -12.81 13.26 -24.13
C SER A 195 -14.31 13.14 -24.45
N MET A 196 -15.17 12.99 -23.42
CA MET A 196 -16.62 12.91 -23.56
C MET A 196 -17.26 14.29 -23.35
N PRO A 197 -18.12 14.75 -24.28
CA PRO A 197 -18.85 16.00 -24.09
C PRO A 197 -19.66 16.01 -22.78
N GLY A 198 -19.53 17.08 -22.00
CA GLY A 198 -20.26 17.26 -20.75
C GLY A 198 -19.73 16.45 -19.56
N SER A 199 -18.59 15.74 -19.71
CA SER A 199 -17.91 15.11 -18.58
C SER A 199 -17.17 16.14 -17.74
N ASN A 200 -17.21 15.96 -16.42
CA ASN A 200 -16.41 16.75 -15.48
C ASN A 200 -15.06 16.06 -15.28
N PRO A 201 -13.96 16.83 -15.09
CA PRO A 201 -12.69 16.26 -14.73
C PRO A 201 -12.76 15.55 -13.38
N MET A 202 -12.03 14.45 -13.26
CA MET A 202 -11.86 13.70 -12.02
C MET A 202 -10.53 14.10 -11.37
N PRO A 203 -10.55 14.60 -10.12
CA PRO A 203 -9.32 14.79 -9.37
C PRO A 203 -8.66 13.45 -9.07
N VAL A 204 -7.35 13.42 -9.17
CA VAL A 204 -6.51 12.25 -8.90
C VAL A 204 -5.34 12.69 -8.03
N ALA A 205 -5.19 12.06 -6.87
CA ALA A 205 -4.00 12.23 -6.03
C ALA A 205 -2.94 11.21 -6.44
N ARG A 206 -1.72 11.66 -6.69
CA ARG A 206 -0.57 10.81 -7.04
C ARG A 206 0.50 10.92 -5.96
N ALA A 207 1.09 9.80 -5.59
CA ALA A 207 2.25 9.76 -4.70
C ALA A 207 3.21 8.63 -5.06
N ILE A 208 4.51 8.91 -5.04
CA ILE A 208 5.58 7.92 -5.01
C ILE A 208 6.31 8.07 -3.68
N GLY A 209 6.41 6.98 -2.91
CA GLY A 209 7.14 6.95 -1.64
C GLY A 209 8.43 6.11 -1.74
N LEU A 210 9.49 6.54 -1.08
CA LEU A 210 10.79 5.85 -1.05
C LEU A 210 11.09 5.31 0.34
N ARG A 211 11.35 4.00 0.44
CA ARG A 211 11.83 3.38 1.68
C ARG A 211 12.71 2.17 1.37
N VAL A 212 13.91 2.13 1.94
CA VAL A 212 14.91 1.07 1.69
C VAL A 212 15.18 0.92 0.18
N ASN A 213 15.00 -0.26 -0.41
CA ASN A 213 15.18 -0.53 -1.84
C ASN A 213 13.86 -0.51 -2.62
N CYS A 214 12.81 0.07 -2.04
CA CYS A 214 11.46 0.04 -2.58
C CYS A 214 11.00 1.44 -2.97
N LEU A 215 10.28 1.52 -4.09
CA LEU A 215 9.38 2.63 -4.41
C LEU A 215 7.95 2.13 -4.32
N VAL A 216 7.12 2.81 -3.52
CA VAL A 216 5.66 2.62 -3.55
C VAL A 216 5.06 3.68 -4.47
N ASP A 217 4.04 3.32 -5.25
CA ASP A 217 3.41 4.19 -6.25
C ASP A 217 1.89 4.09 -6.09
N VAL A 218 1.24 5.23 -5.82
CA VAL A 218 -0.14 5.30 -5.34
C VAL A 218 -0.93 6.32 -6.14
N GLU A 219 -2.13 5.93 -6.55
CA GLU A 219 -3.12 6.78 -7.19
C GLU A 219 -4.46 6.64 -6.46
N VAL A 220 -5.09 7.77 -6.18
CA VAL A 220 -6.44 7.84 -5.60
C VAL A 220 -7.29 8.71 -6.51
N THR A 221 -8.30 8.11 -7.13
CA THR A 221 -9.20 8.79 -8.07
C THR A 221 -10.49 9.18 -7.37
N PHE A 222 -10.92 10.43 -7.54
CA PHE A 222 -12.08 11.00 -6.87
C PHE A 222 -13.23 11.24 -7.86
N PHE A 223 -14.46 11.26 -7.35
CA PHE A 223 -15.57 11.80 -8.14
C PHE A 223 -15.38 13.31 -8.37
N GLY A 224 -15.60 13.77 -9.61
CA GLY A 224 -15.34 15.16 -10.03
C GLY A 224 -16.23 16.24 -9.39
N SER A 225 -17.30 15.85 -8.71
CA SER A 225 -18.11 16.73 -7.87
C SER A 225 -18.11 16.19 -6.45
N GLU A 226 -17.57 16.95 -5.50
CA GLU A 226 -17.73 16.62 -4.09
C GLU A 226 -19.23 16.58 -3.77
N SER A 227 -19.76 15.41 -3.43
CA SER A 227 -21.01 15.35 -2.69
C SER A 227 -20.68 15.75 -1.25
N PRO A 228 -21.21 16.85 -0.69
CA PRO A 228 -20.93 17.24 0.68
C PRO A 228 -21.37 16.18 1.71
N SER A 229 -22.27 15.29 1.31
CA SER A 229 -22.74 14.14 2.09
C SER A 229 -22.01 12.82 1.78
N GLY A 230 -21.03 12.83 0.88
CA GLY A 230 -20.21 11.67 0.56
C GLY A 230 -19.41 11.23 1.78
N ARG A 231 -19.54 9.94 2.14
CA ARG A 231 -18.76 9.33 3.22
C ARG A 231 -17.28 9.29 2.84
N GLY A 232 -16.42 9.47 3.84
CA GLY A 232 -14.97 9.40 3.71
C GLY A 232 -14.28 10.70 4.12
N THR A 233 -13.02 10.57 4.50
CA THR A 233 -12.13 11.68 4.89
C THR A 233 -11.07 11.97 3.84
N ALA A 234 -11.18 11.33 2.67
CA ALA A 234 -10.21 11.46 1.59
C ALA A 234 -10.10 12.91 1.10
N ASN A 235 -8.87 13.31 0.80
CA ASN A 235 -8.48 14.63 0.33
C ASN A 235 -7.45 14.45 -0.79
N VAL A 236 -7.66 15.12 -1.92
CA VAL A 236 -6.76 15.03 -3.09
C VAL A 236 -5.32 15.44 -2.76
N ASP A 237 -5.13 16.32 -1.77
CA ASP A 237 -3.81 16.83 -1.38
C ASP A 237 -3.04 15.87 -0.47
N THR A 238 -3.70 14.92 0.21
CA THR A 238 -3.05 14.09 1.24
C THR A 238 -3.27 12.59 1.10
N SER A 239 -4.38 12.14 0.51
CA SER A 239 -4.76 10.71 0.56
C SER A 239 -3.73 9.76 -0.04
N ALA A 240 -3.15 10.09 -1.21
CA ALA A 240 -2.10 9.26 -1.80
C ALA A 240 -0.81 9.26 -0.95
N ILE A 241 -0.51 10.38 -0.27
CA ILE A 241 0.64 10.51 0.63
C ILE A 241 0.44 9.65 1.89
N ASP A 242 -0.76 9.68 2.48
CA ASP A 242 -1.09 8.90 3.68
C ASP A 242 -0.99 7.39 3.41
N ILE A 243 -1.46 6.95 2.25
CA ILE A 243 -1.33 5.55 1.78
C ILE A 243 0.14 5.21 1.53
N ALA A 244 0.89 6.07 0.84
CA ALA A 244 2.32 5.84 0.60
C ALA A 244 3.09 5.70 1.91
N HIS A 245 2.81 6.55 2.91
CA HIS A 245 3.41 6.43 4.24
C HIS A 245 3.07 5.12 4.94
N ALA A 246 1.81 4.67 4.87
CA ALA A 246 1.39 3.38 5.43
C ALA A 246 2.17 2.21 4.80
N MET A 247 2.30 2.18 3.47
CA MET A 247 3.08 1.17 2.76
C MET A 247 4.57 1.24 3.12
N MET A 248 5.14 2.45 3.21
CA MET A 248 6.53 2.69 3.61
C MET A 248 6.82 2.23 5.06
N ASP A 249 5.85 2.35 5.96
CA ASP A 249 5.98 1.85 7.32
C ASP A 249 6.00 0.33 7.36
N THR A 250 5.21 -0.34 6.52
CA THR A 250 5.28 -1.79 6.34
C THR A 250 6.64 -2.22 5.78
N ILE A 251 7.20 -1.50 4.80
CA ILE A 251 8.56 -1.74 4.31
C ILE A 251 9.58 -1.67 5.45
N SER A 252 9.47 -0.67 6.34
CA SER A 252 10.40 -0.53 7.46
C SER A 252 10.31 -1.68 8.48
N GLN A 253 9.13 -2.29 8.62
CA GLN A 253 8.92 -3.44 9.49
C GLN A 253 9.46 -4.74 8.89
N LEU A 254 9.53 -4.82 7.57
CA LEU A 254 10.01 -6.00 6.83
C LEU A 254 11.53 -6.01 6.60
N SER A 255 12.20 -4.86 6.79
CA SER A 255 13.62 -4.62 6.51
C SER A 255 14.55 -4.81 7.70
#